data_AF-A0A2V7H8P5-F1
#
_entry.id   AF-A0A2V7H8P5-F1
#
_cell.length_a   1.000
_cell.length_b   1.000
_cell.length_c   1.000
_cell.angle_alpha   90.00
_cell.angle_beta   90.00
_cell.angle_gamma   90.00
#
_symmetry.space_group_name_H-M   'P 1'
#
loop_
_entity.id
_entity.type
_entity.pdbx_description
1 polymer ?
#
loop_
_entity_poly.entity_id
_entity_poly.type
_entity_poly.pdbx_seq_one_letter_code
_entity_poly.pdbx_strand_id
1 'polypeptide(L)'
;SRDNFYPGMFGSEGALGVRARGGRVALYAGGGVTWLRPRFRVGFTDATGYVDSTEVEARLVRGSAFGGVSVRASEALELSGQVYSVPEDVTTVRATVAYRLRH
;
A
#
# COMPACT_ATOMS: atom_id res chain seq x y z
N SER A 1 -20.22 -18.80 -13.96
CA SER A 1 -19.69 -17.48 -14.33
C SER A 1 -18.17 -17.54 -14.29
N ARG A 2 -17.46 -17.13 -15.35
CA ARG A 2 -15.98 -17.02 -15.34
C ARG A 2 -15.64 -15.54 -15.36
N ASP A 3 -15.71 -14.92 -14.19
CA ASP A 3 -15.33 -13.52 -14.00
C ASP A 3 -13.81 -13.45 -13.86
N ASN A 4 -13.10 -13.20 -14.96
CA ASN A 4 -11.65 -12.98 -14.93
C ASN A 4 -11.38 -11.51 -14.60
N PHE A 5 -11.17 -11.24 -13.31
CA PHE A 5 -10.68 -9.96 -12.81
C PHE A 5 -9.20 -9.81 -13.21
N TYR A 6 -8.89 -8.92 -14.15
CA TYR A 6 -7.51 -8.56 -14.54
C TYR A 6 -7.19 -7.15 -13.99
N PRO A 7 -6.77 -7.02 -12.73
CA PRO A 7 -6.34 -5.74 -12.19
C PRO A 7 -4.94 -5.42 -12.75
N GLY A 8 -4.89 -4.68 -13.85
CA GLY A 8 -3.67 -4.04 -14.30
C GLY A 8 -3.34 -2.90 -13.34
N MET A 9 -2.46 -3.18 -12.37
CA MET A 9 -1.97 -2.18 -11.42
C MET A 9 -0.50 -1.91 -11.74
N PHE A 10 -0.17 -0.65 -12.03
CA PHE A 10 1.22 -0.20 -12.19
C PHE A 10 1.46 0.91 -11.19
N GLY A 11 2.54 0.84 -10.42
CA GLY A 11 2.85 1.84 -9.41
C GLY A 11 4.35 1.92 -9.15
N SER A 12 4.74 3.06 -8.59
CA SER A 12 6.12 3.31 -8.17
C SER A 12 6.11 3.87 -6.77
N GLU A 13 7.00 3.35 -5.92
CA GLU A 13 7.15 3.77 -4.53
C GLU A 13 8.62 4.16 -4.28
N GLY A 14 8.82 5.16 -3.44
CA GLY A 14 10.13 5.62 -3.02
C GLY A 14 10.15 5.88 -1.52
N ALA A 15 11.30 5.65 -0.89
CA ALA A 15 11.49 5.93 0.53
C ALA A 15 12.89 6.49 0.79
N LEU A 16 12.97 7.35 1.79
CA LEU A 16 14.20 7.90 2.33
C LEU A 16 14.27 7.55 3.81
N GLY A 17 15.48 7.29 4.28
CA GLY A 17 15.70 6.96 5.68
C GLY A 17 17.00 7.52 6.21
N VAL A 18 16.98 7.87 7.50
CA VAL A 18 18.13 8.35 8.25
C VAL A 18 18.35 7.47 9.46
N ARG A 19 19.61 7.25 9.81
CA ARG A 19 20.00 6.58 11.05
C ARG A 19 20.65 7.59 11.98
N ALA A 20 20.14 7.68 13.20
CA ALA A 20 20.61 8.58 14.24
C ALA A 20 21.14 7.79 15.45
N ARG A 21 21.80 8.50 16.38
CA ARG A 21 22.40 7.95 17.61
C ARG A 21 23.30 6.71 17.35
N GLY A 22 24.23 6.83 16.41
CA GLY A 22 25.15 5.73 16.07
C GLY A 22 24.46 4.49 15.49
N GLY A 23 23.29 4.66 14.86
CA GLY A 23 22.51 3.55 14.28
C GLY A 23 21.51 2.89 15.22
N ARG A 24 21.33 3.43 16.45
CA ARG A 24 20.30 2.92 17.38
C ARG A 24 18.89 3.36 17.03
N VAL A 25 18.73 4.49 16.34
CA VAL A 25 17.43 4.96 15.88
C VAL A 25 17.46 5.02 14.36
N ALA A 26 16.50 4.40 13.69
CA ALA A 26 16.30 4.56 12.26
C ALA A 26 14.91 5.18 12.02
N LEU A 27 14.87 6.21 11.19
CA LEU A 27 13.64 6.82 10.73
C LEU A 27 13.58 6.62 9.24
N TYR A 28 12.42 6.28 8.70
CA TYR A 28 12.20 6.28 7.27
C TYR A 28 10.79 6.79 6.96
N ALA A 29 10.66 7.44 5.83
CA ALA A 29 9.39 7.87 5.29
C ALA A 29 9.45 7.75 3.77
N GLY A 30 8.31 7.48 3.19
CA GLY A 30 8.18 7.23 1.77
C GLY A 30 6.75 7.32 1.33
N GLY A 31 6.56 7.14 0.05
CA GLY A 31 5.26 7.14 -0.56
C GLY A 31 5.36 6.71 -2.00
N GLY A 32 4.21 6.49 -2.60
CA GLY A 32 4.13 6.16 -3.99
C GLY A 32 2.81 6.52 -4.58
N VAL A 33 2.71 6.22 -5.87
CA VAL A 33 1.48 6.37 -6.61
C VAL A 33 1.28 5.11 -7.42
N THR A 34 0.08 4.57 -7.31
CA THR A 34 -0.37 3.39 -8.04
C THR A 34 -1.52 3.81 -8.91
N TRP A 35 -1.38 3.57 -10.21
CA TRP A 35 -2.43 3.75 -11.19
C TRP A 35 -3.17 2.44 -11.36
N LEU A 36 -4.42 2.40 -10.92
CA LEU A 36 -5.32 1.32 -11.22
C LEU A 36 -6.11 1.70 -12.47
N ARG A 37 -6.09 0.84 -13.49
CA ARG A 37 -7.01 0.87 -14.62
C ARG A 37 -8.01 -0.29 -14.52
N PRO A 38 -8.94 -0.26 -13.56
CA PRO A 38 -9.98 -1.28 -13.48
C PRO A 38 -10.90 -1.16 -14.69
N ARG A 39 -10.98 -2.23 -15.49
CA ARG A 39 -11.98 -2.37 -16.56
C ARG A 39 -13.19 -3.07 -15.98
N PHE A 40 -14.23 -2.31 -15.63
CA PHE A 40 -15.52 -2.89 -15.27
C PHE A 40 -16.38 -3.00 -16.53
N ARG A 41 -16.66 -4.23 -16.97
CA ARG A 41 -17.66 -4.47 -18.02
C ARG A 41 -18.99 -4.75 -17.34
N VAL A 42 -19.78 -3.70 -17.11
CA VAL A 42 -21.16 -3.82 -16.62
C VAL A 42 -22.08 -4.09 -17.80
N GLY A 43 -22.61 -5.31 -17.89
CA GLY A 43 -23.71 -5.63 -18.81
C GLY A 43 -25.03 -5.33 -18.12
N PHE A 44 -25.62 -4.16 -18.36
CA PHE A 44 -27.04 -3.96 -18.04
C PHE A 44 -27.85 -4.73 -19.08
N THR A 45 -28.62 -5.73 -18.64
CA THR A 45 -29.65 -6.36 -19.46
C THR A 45 -30.97 -5.71 -19.09
N ASP A 46 -31.40 -4.73 -19.89
CA ASP A 46 -32.72 -4.14 -19.73
C ASP A 46 -33.79 -5.08 -20.29
N ALA A 47 -34.99 -5.09 -19.71
CA ALA A 47 -36.07 -6.06 -20.00
C ALA A 47 -36.68 -5.94 -21.43
N THR A 48 -36.10 -5.09 -22.29
CA THR A 48 -36.52 -4.79 -23.66
C THR A 48 -35.45 -5.12 -24.73
N GLY A 49 -34.34 -5.77 -24.35
CA GLY A 49 -33.45 -6.40 -25.34
C GLY A 49 -32.49 -5.45 -26.08
N TYR A 50 -32.18 -4.29 -25.52
CA TYR A 50 -31.08 -3.43 -25.98
C TYR A 50 -29.87 -3.59 -25.04
N VAL A 51 -28.76 -4.11 -25.55
CA VAL A 51 -27.50 -4.28 -24.82
C VAL A 51 -26.62 -3.08 -25.14
N ASP A 52 -26.66 -2.05 -24.30
CA ASP A 52 -25.74 -0.93 -24.43
C ASP A 52 -24.48 -1.21 -23.58
N SER A 53 -23.38 -1.50 -24.26
CA SER A 53 -22.09 -1.83 -23.64
C SER A 53 -21.35 -0.54 -23.29
N THR A 54 -21.81 0.17 -22.26
CA THR A 54 -21.08 1.33 -21.74
C THR A 54 -19.87 0.85 -20.93
N GLU A 55 -18.68 0.96 -21.51
CA GLU A 55 -17.41 0.68 -20.84
C GLU A 55 -17.07 1.83 -19.89
N VAL A 56 -17.29 1.62 -18.59
CA VAL A 56 -16.93 2.63 -17.57
C VAL A 56 -15.45 2.45 -17.23
N GLU A 57 -14.60 3.24 -17.88
CA GLU A 57 -13.17 3.31 -17.59
C GLU A 57 -12.94 4.22 -16.37
N ALA A 58 -12.95 3.63 -15.17
CA ALA A 58 -12.60 4.37 -13.96
C ALA A 58 -11.07 4.50 -13.86
N ARG A 59 -10.54 5.69 -14.10
CA ARG A 59 -9.11 5.97 -13.87
C ARG A 59 -8.89 6.30 -12.39
N LEU A 60 -8.48 5.31 -11.60
CA LEU A 60 -8.23 5.52 -10.18
C LEU A 60 -6.71 5.73 -9.94
N VAL A 61 -6.35 6.91 -9.46
CA VAL A 61 -4.98 7.27 -9.08
C VAL A 61 -4.88 7.20 -7.58
N ARG A 62 -4.20 6.18 -7.06
CA ARG A 62 -4.08 5.93 -5.64
C ARG A 62 -2.70 6.37 -5.14
N GLY A 63 -2.64 7.45 -4.37
CA GLY A 63 -1.43 7.84 -3.65
C GLY A 63 -1.27 7.03 -2.37
N SER A 64 -0.07 6.55 -2.05
CA SER A 64 0.26 5.94 -0.77
C SER A 64 1.32 6.78 -0.06
N ALA A 65 1.22 6.87 1.25
CA ALA A 65 2.22 7.49 2.11
C ALA A 65 2.50 6.54 3.27
N PHE A 66 3.77 6.36 3.60
CA PHE A 66 4.18 5.54 4.73
C PHE A 66 5.37 6.12 5.45
N GLY A 67 5.50 5.75 6.71
CA GLY A 67 6.63 6.15 7.52
C GLY A 67 6.76 5.27 8.73
N GLY A 68 7.99 5.13 9.21
CA GLY A 68 8.28 4.31 10.36
C GLY A 68 9.50 4.77 11.12
N VAL A 69 9.54 4.32 12.36
CA VAL A 69 10.65 4.49 13.28
C VAL A 69 11.04 3.14 13.82
N SER A 70 12.34 2.84 13.88
CA SER A 70 12.87 1.76 14.68
C SER A 70 13.85 2.28 15.71
N VAL A 71 13.81 1.68 16.89
CA VAL A 71 14.66 1.99 18.04
C VAL A 71 15.22 0.69 18.56
N ARG A 72 16.55 0.59 18.55
CA ARG A 72 17.30 -0.45 19.25
C ARG A 72 17.48 -0.03 20.70
N ALA A 73 16.75 -0.71 21.58
CA ALA A 73 16.91 -0.54 23.02
C ALA A 73 18.25 -1.13 23.49
N SER A 74 18.64 -2.28 22.92
CA SER A 74 19.88 -3.00 23.22
C SER A 74 20.39 -3.72 21.96
N GLU A 75 21.59 -4.29 21.99
CA GLU A 75 22.09 -5.14 20.88
C GLU A 75 21.18 -6.35 20.59
N ALA A 76 20.41 -6.78 21.59
CA ALA A 76 19.47 -7.89 21.49
C ALA A 76 18.04 -7.47 21.21
N LEU A 77 17.65 -6.19 21.34
CA LEU A 77 16.23 -5.80 21.30
C LEU A 77 16.00 -4.59 20.41
N GLU A 78 15.15 -4.77 19.40
CA GLU A 78 14.73 -3.74 18.46
C GLU A 78 13.21 -3.62 18.47
N LEU A 79 12.72 -2.39 18.63
CA LEU A 79 11.32 -2.03 18.53
C LEU A 79 11.14 -1.21 17.26
N SER A 80 10.07 -1.46 16.50
CA SER A 80 9.74 -0.61 15.36
C SER A 80 8.23 -0.39 15.25
N GLY A 81 7.88 0.80 14.77
CA GLY A 81 6.53 1.19 14.43
C GLY A 81 6.52 1.72 13.00
N GLN A 82 5.49 1.36 12.24
CA GLN A 82 5.29 1.76 10.86
C GLN A 82 3.83 2.15 10.68
N VAL A 83 3.58 3.18 9.90
CA VAL A 83 2.24 3.61 9.51
C VAL A 83 2.22 3.67 8.01
N TYR A 84 1.16 3.12 7.43
CA TYR A 84 0.89 3.13 6.00
C TYR A 84 -0.51 3.69 5.80
N SER A 85 -0.64 4.69 4.95
CA SER A 85 -1.89 5.37 4.68
C SER A 85 -2.08 5.52 3.18
N VAL A 86 -3.30 5.26 2.73
CA VAL A 86 -3.78 5.59 1.40
C VAL A 86 -4.96 6.53 1.62
N PRO A 87 -4.98 7.75 1.08
CA PRO A 87 -6.05 8.72 1.34
C PRO A 87 -7.46 8.21 1.00
N GLU A 88 -7.54 7.28 0.04
CA GLU A 88 -8.78 6.65 -0.39
C GLU A 88 -9.12 5.36 0.37
N ASP A 89 -8.23 4.85 1.25
CA ASP A 89 -8.47 3.64 2.06
C ASP A 89 -8.15 3.83 3.56
N VAL A 90 -8.24 2.73 4.31
CA VAL A 90 -7.90 2.62 5.73
C VAL A 90 -6.41 2.82 5.98
N THR A 91 -6.08 3.61 7.00
CA THR A 91 -4.71 3.74 7.51
C THR A 91 -4.35 2.51 8.35
N THR A 92 -3.26 1.84 7.99
CA THR A 92 -2.73 0.65 8.66
C THR A 92 -1.54 1.00 9.52
N VAL A 93 -1.56 0.59 10.78
CA VAL A 93 -0.43 0.74 11.71
C VAL A 93 0.15 -0.64 12.02
N ARG A 94 1.48 -0.77 11.94
CA ARG A 94 2.23 -1.98 12.24
C ARG A 94 3.25 -1.70 13.33
N ALA A 95 3.19 -2.46 14.42
CA ALA A 95 4.24 -2.50 15.43
C ALA A 95 5.01 -3.83 15.34
N THR A 96 6.32 -3.81 15.54
CA THR A 96 7.15 -5.02 15.49
C THR A 96 8.19 -4.98 16.60
N VAL A 97 8.34 -6.10 17.30
CA VAL A 97 9.36 -6.34 18.31
C VAL A 97 10.27 -7.45 17.80
N ALA A 98 11.57 -7.18 17.71
CA ALA A 98 12.56 -8.15 17.32
C ALA A 98 13.56 -8.36 18.46
N TYR A 99 13.80 -9.64 18.78
CA TYR A 99 14.78 -10.05 19.78
C TYR A 99 15.85 -10.92 19.12
N ARG A 100 17.11 -10.50 19.18
CA ARG A 100 18.26 -11.26 18.68
C ARG A 100 18.84 -12.09 19.82
N LEU A 101 18.60 -13.39 19.77
CA LEU A 101 19.29 -14.38 20.59
C LEU A 101 20.74 -14.49 20.11
N ARG A 102 21.69 -14.04 20.93
CA ARG A 102 23.10 -14.41 20.78
C ARG A 102 23.29 -15.77 21.43
N HIS A 103 23.84 -16.72 20.68
CA HIS A 103 24.27 -18.01 21.19
C HIS A 103 25.79 -18.13 21.10
#